data_AF-A0AA51CDI4-F1
#
_entry.id   AF-A0AA51CDI4-F1
#
_cell.length_a   1.000
_cell.length_b   1.000
_cell.length_c   1.000
_cell.angle_alpha   90.00
_cell.angle_beta   90.00
_cell.angle_gamma   90.00
#
_symmetry.space_group_name_H-M   'P 1'
#
loop_
_entity.id
_entity.type
_entity.pdbx_description
1 polymer ?
#
loop_
_entity_poly.entity_id
_entity_poly.type
_entity_poly.pdbx_seq_one_letter_code
_entity_poly.pdbx_strand_id
1 'polypeptide(L)'
;MDRQSRKLLKHISNKQNNPEGFMFLVELFDQYEKLNSLSEQQIMAMLRYLESEGYIHCLKSVHSGDPIGFELEHKGHHQKAFKFDDFKKYLIHNWIAIAALTISVASIAMQL
;
A
#
# COMPACT_ATOMS: atom_id res chain seq x y z
N MET A 1 1.63 6.17 1.61
CA MET A 1 1.29 5.05 2.51
C MET A 1 2.00 5.12 3.87
N ASP A 2 1.20 5.26 4.92
CA ASP A 2 1.59 5.29 6.34
C ASP A 2 2.10 3.92 6.84
N ARG A 3 2.55 3.90 8.11
CA ARG A 3 3.18 2.70 8.71
C ARG A 3 2.16 1.58 8.96
N GLN A 4 0.93 1.89 9.34
CA GLN A 4 -0.08 0.89 9.71
C GLN A 4 -0.69 0.26 8.46
N SER A 5 -1.06 1.05 7.45
CA SER A 5 -1.53 0.50 6.16
C SER A 5 -0.47 -0.39 5.50
N ARG A 6 0.81 -0.06 5.68
CA ARG A 6 1.92 -0.91 5.20
C ARG A 6 2.00 -2.25 5.93
N LYS A 7 1.78 -2.25 7.25
CA LYS A 7 1.76 -3.48 8.04
C LYS A 7 0.56 -4.34 7.66
N LEU A 8 -0.60 -3.73 7.51
CA LEU A 8 -1.83 -4.39 7.07
C LEU A 8 -1.63 -5.04 5.70
N LEU A 9 -1.13 -4.27 4.72
CA LEU A 9 -0.89 -4.79 3.38
C LEU A 9 0.13 -5.95 3.38
N LYS A 10 1.19 -5.88 4.18
CA LYS A 10 2.14 -6.99 4.35
C LYS A 10 1.50 -8.22 4.96
N HIS A 11 0.59 -8.02 5.92
CA HIS A 11 -0.11 -9.11 6.58
C HIS A 11 -1.06 -9.82 5.62
N ILE A 12 -1.86 -9.06 4.85
CA ILE A 12 -2.81 -9.63 3.89
C ILE A 12 -2.13 -10.18 2.63
N SER A 13 -0.99 -9.63 2.19
CA SER A 13 -0.24 -10.15 1.03
C SER A 13 0.61 -11.38 1.34
N ASN A 14 0.73 -11.75 2.62
CA ASN A 14 1.44 -12.96 3.00
C ASN A 14 0.61 -14.19 2.60
N LYS A 15 1.13 -15.01 1.69
CA LYS A 15 0.48 -16.23 1.19
C LYS A 15 0.09 -17.24 2.29
N GLN A 16 0.75 -17.19 3.45
CA GLN A 16 0.39 -18.04 4.58
C GLN A 16 -0.91 -17.59 5.28
N ASN A 17 -1.23 -16.30 5.21
CA ASN A 17 -2.45 -15.73 5.79
C ASN A 17 -3.57 -15.60 4.74
N ASN A 18 -3.21 -15.43 3.47
CA ASN A 18 -4.13 -15.31 2.36
C ASN A 18 -3.61 -16.05 1.11
N PRO A 19 -3.80 -17.38 1.04
CA PRO A 19 -3.27 -18.19 -0.06
C PRO A 19 -3.97 -17.91 -1.39
N GLU A 20 -5.24 -17.50 -1.37
CA GLU A 20 -6.06 -17.27 -2.57
C GLU A 20 -6.05 -15.82 -3.06
N GLY A 21 -5.43 -14.91 -2.30
CA GLY A 21 -5.46 -13.48 -2.60
C GLY A 21 -6.79 -12.82 -2.27
N PHE A 22 -7.73 -13.55 -1.66
CA PHE A 22 -9.03 -13.05 -1.22
C PHE A 22 -9.24 -13.35 0.28
N MET A 23 -9.82 -12.41 1.01
CA MET A 23 -10.10 -12.56 2.44
C MET A 23 -11.40 -11.87 2.82
N PHE A 24 -12.21 -12.52 3.65
CA PHE A 24 -13.42 -11.93 4.21
C PHE A 24 -13.07 -10.90 5.31
N LEU A 25 -13.88 -9.85 5.42
CA LEU A 25 -13.67 -8.83 6.46
C LEU A 25 -13.74 -9.42 7.86
N VAL A 26 -14.65 -10.36 8.09
CA VAL A 26 -14.83 -11.04 9.38
C VAL A 26 -13.54 -11.76 9.80
N GLU A 27 -12.87 -12.43 8.86
CA GLU A 27 -11.60 -13.12 9.11
C GLU A 27 -10.47 -12.11 9.38
N LEU A 28 -10.43 -11.01 8.64
CA LEU A 28 -9.46 -9.95 8.86
C LEU A 28 -9.60 -9.34 10.26
N PHE A 29 -10.82 -9.04 10.70
CA PHE A 29 -11.06 -8.49 12.04
C PHE A 29 -10.62 -9.48 13.11
N ASP A 30 -11.01 -10.76 13.00
CA ASP A 30 -10.64 -11.76 14.01
C ASP A 30 -9.11 -11.96 14.13
N GLN A 31 -8.38 -11.87 13.02
CA GLN A 31 -6.92 -12.04 12.99
C GLN A 31 -6.15 -10.77 13.35
N TYR A 32 -6.59 -9.61 12.85
CA TYR A 32 -5.80 -8.37 12.88
C TYR A 32 -6.15 -7.47 14.08
N GLU A 33 -7.39 -7.50 14.56
CA GLU A 33 -7.82 -6.78 15.77
C GLU A 33 -7.08 -7.31 17.00
N LYS A 34 -6.98 -8.64 17.12
CA LYS A 34 -6.22 -9.32 18.19
C LYS A 34 -4.73 -8.96 18.20
N LEU A 35 -4.16 -8.60 17.05
CA LEU A 35 -2.71 -8.41 16.90
C LEU A 35 -2.25 -6.97 17.14
N ASN A 36 -3.12 -5.98 16.95
CA ASN A 36 -2.71 -4.57 16.93
C ASN A 36 -3.59 -3.61 17.76
N SER A 37 -4.65 -4.09 18.42
CA SER A 37 -5.56 -3.25 19.23
C SER A 37 -6.12 -2.05 18.44
N LEU A 38 -6.40 -2.24 17.16
CA LEU A 38 -6.97 -1.22 16.27
C LEU A 38 -8.48 -1.36 16.25
N SER A 39 -9.20 -0.24 16.18
CA SER A 39 -10.65 -0.28 16.03
C SER A 39 -11.05 -0.70 14.61
N GLU A 40 -12.23 -1.29 14.49
CA GLU A 40 -12.82 -1.66 13.20
C GLU A 40 -12.82 -0.48 12.20
N GLN A 41 -13.16 0.73 12.68
CA GLN A 41 -13.16 1.95 11.87
C GLN A 41 -11.77 2.30 11.32
N GLN A 42 -10.71 2.09 12.11
CA GLN A 42 -9.33 2.34 11.65
C GLN A 42 -8.92 1.34 10.58
N ILE A 43 -9.28 0.06 10.75
CA ILE A 43 -9.02 -0.99 9.76
C ILE A 43 -9.76 -0.68 8.46
N MET A 44 -11.04 -0.31 8.53
CA MET A 44 -11.83 0.09 7.37
C MET A 44 -11.27 1.32 6.66
N ALA A 45 -10.76 2.32 7.39
CA ALA A 45 -10.11 3.48 6.80
C ALA A 45 -8.82 3.08 6.04
N MET A 46 -8.03 2.16 6.59
CA MET A 46 -6.83 1.63 5.92
C MET A 46 -7.19 0.82 4.67
N LEU A 47 -8.24 0.01 4.70
CA LEU A 47 -8.71 -0.74 3.54
C LEU A 47 -9.17 0.20 2.42
N ARG A 48 -9.96 1.23 2.73
CA ARG A 48 -10.36 2.26 1.77
C ARG A 48 -9.16 2.97 1.16
N TYR A 49 -8.14 3.27 1.97
CA TYR A 49 -6.91 3.85 1.47
C TYR A 49 -6.17 2.89 0.51
N LEU A 50 -6.03 1.62 0.88
CA LEU A 50 -5.38 0.61 0.04
C LEU A 50 -6.14 0.37 -1.28
N GLU A 51 -7.47 0.42 -1.25
CA GLU A 51 -8.32 0.35 -2.44
C GLU A 51 -8.11 1.58 -3.34
N SER A 52 -8.13 2.80 -2.77
CA SER A 52 -7.91 4.03 -3.54
C SER A 52 -6.54 4.09 -4.23
N GLU A 53 -5.56 3.35 -3.70
CA GLU A 53 -4.20 3.26 -4.22
C GLU A 53 -4.01 2.07 -5.17
N GLY A 54 -5.06 1.27 -5.41
CA GLY A 54 -5.05 0.10 -6.29
C GLY A 54 -4.21 -1.08 -5.76
N TYR A 55 -4.11 -1.24 -4.43
CA TYR A 55 -3.45 -2.42 -3.85
C TYR A 55 -4.43 -3.57 -3.62
N ILE A 56 -5.70 -3.26 -3.38
CA ILE A 56 -6.78 -4.21 -3.13
C ILE A 56 -8.06 -3.74 -3.82
N HIS A 57 -8.99 -4.66 -4.04
CA HIS A 57 -10.34 -4.37 -4.48
C HIS A 57 -11.33 -4.81 -3.39
N CYS A 58 -12.19 -3.91 -2.90
CA CYS A 58 -13.17 -4.27 -1.88
C CYS A 58 -14.40 -4.91 -2.54
N LEU A 59 -14.68 -6.14 -2.14
CA LEU A 59 -15.84 -6.88 -2.60
C LEU A 59 -17.07 -6.48 -1.77
N LYS A 60 -18.18 -6.26 -2.46
CA LYS A 60 -19.44 -5.82 -1.88
C LYS A 60 -20.52 -6.87 -2.06
N SER A 61 -21.38 -7.00 -1.06
CA SER A 61 -22.59 -7.81 -1.13
C SER A 61 -23.48 -7.30 -2.26
N VAL A 62 -23.92 -8.20 -3.14
CA VAL A 62 -24.85 -7.88 -4.23
C VAL A 62 -26.21 -7.43 -3.70
N HIS A 63 -26.58 -7.86 -2.49
CA HIS A 63 -27.91 -7.60 -1.92
C HIS A 63 -27.96 -6.36 -1.03
N SER A 64 -26.92 -6.08 -0.26
CA SER A 64 -26.91 -4.94 0.68
C SER A 64 -25.95 -3.81 0.26
N GLY A 65 -25.02 -4.07 -0.66
CA GLY A 65 -23.96 -3.13 -1.01
C GLY A 65 -22.86 -3.01 0.05
N ASP A 66 -23.00 -3.71 1.18
CA ASP A 66 -22.02 -3.69 2.27
C ASP A 66 -20.73 -4.42 1.86
N PRO A 67 -19.57 -3.96 2.32
CA PRO A 67 -18.32 -4.65 2.07
C PRO A 67 -18.31 -6.00 2.80
N ILE A 68 -17.98 -7.06 2.07
CA ILE A 68 -17.94 -8.45 2.57
C ILE A 68 -16.51 -8.97 2.71
N GLY A 69 -15.60 -8.43 1.91
CA GLY A 69 -14.22 -8.88 1.86
C GLY A 69 -13.42 -8.02 0.90
N PHE A 70 -12.21 -8.48 0.59
CA PHE A 70 -11.34 -7.82 -0.36
C PHE A 70 -10.48 -8.85 -1.08
N GLU A 71 -10.11 -8.53 -2.31
CA GLU A 71 -9.12 -9.27 -3.08
C GLU A 71 -7.88 -8.41 -3.31
N LEU A 72 -6.72 -9.04 -3.40
CA LEU A 72 -5.45 -8.39 -3.68
C LEU A 72 -5.33 -8.16 -5.18
N GLU A 73 -5.07 -6.92 -5.57
CA GLU A 73 -4.70 -6.63 -6.94
C GLU A 73 -3.25 -7.05 -7.22
N HIS A 74 -2.89 -7.14 -8.50
CA HIS A 74 -1.53 -7.47 -8.93
C HIS A 74 -0.45 -6.57 -8.28
N LYS A 75 -0.79 -5.29 -8.05
CA LYS A 75 0.05 -4.32 -7.34
C LYS A 75 0.18 -4.63 -5.84
N GLY A 76 -0.88 -5.15 -5.21
CA GLY A 76 -0.88 -5.65 -3.84
C GLY A 76 0.10 -6.79 -3.62
N HIS A 77 0.12 -7.77 -4.52
CA HIS A 77 1.06 -8.91 -4.45
C HIS A 77 2.53 -8.50 -4.65
N HIS A 78 2.79 -7.52 -5.51
CA HIS A 78 4.14 -7.12 -5.92
C HIS A 78 4.54 -5.73 -5.43
N GLN A 79 4.09 -5.31 -4.24
CA GLN A 79 4.31 -3.95 -3.74
C GLN A 79 5.78 -3.47 -3.85
N LYS A 80 6.77 -4.33 -3.59
CA LYS A 80 8.18 -3.95 -3.67
C LYS A 80 8.61 -3.63 -5.12
N ALA A 81 8.14 -4.41 -6.08
CA ALA A 81 8.46 -4.21 -7.50
C ALA A 81 7.81 -2.92 -8.01
N PHE A 82 6.53 -2.71 -7.73
CA PHE A 82 5.82 -1.50 -8.15
C PHE A 82 6.41 -0.22 -7.56
N LYS A 83 6.85 -0.22 -6.29
CA LYS A 83 7.56 0.94 -5.72
C LYS A 83 8.87 1.24 -6.42
N PHE A 84 9.59 0.21 -6.85
CA PHE A 84 10.85 0.39 -7.56
C PHE A 84 10.61 0.94 -8.98
N ASP A 85 9.55 0.49 -9.65
CA ASP A 85 9.16 1.00 -10.95
C ASP A 85 8.64 2.44 -10.87
N ASP A 86 7.86 2.79 -9.85
CA ASP A 86 7.46 4.19 -9.61
C ASP A 86 8.66 5.08 -9.31
N PHE A 87 9.63 4.58 -8.54
CA PHE A 87 10.87 5.31 -8.27
C PHE A 87 11.72 5.51 -9.54
N LYS A 88 11.82 4.49 -10.41
CA LYS A 88 12.46 4.62 -11.72
C LYS A 88 11.76 5.66 -12.59
N LYS A 89 10.43 5.60 -12.68
CA LYS A 89 9.63 6.59 -13.43
C LYS A 89 9.86 8.00 -12.89
N TYR A 90 9.90 8.16 -11.58
CA TYR A 90 10.19 9.45 -10.95
C TYR A 90 11.59 9.97 -11.31
N LEU A 91 12.61 9.11 -11.24
CA LEU A 91 13.98 9.45 -11.65
C LEU A 91 14.05 9.86 -13.11
N ILE A 92 13.41 9.11 -14.00
CA ILE A 92 13.38 9.42 -15.44
C ILE A 92 12.62 10.71 -15.72
N HIS A 93 11.54 11.00 -14.99
CA HIS A 93 10.77 12.23 -15.21
C HIS A 93 11.47 13.48 -14.66
N ASN A 94 12.17 13.34 -13.53
CA ASN A 94 12.76 14.47 -12.81
C ASN A 94 14.29 14.52 -12.91
N TRP A 95 14.90 13.80 -13.85
CA TRP A 95 16.36 13.71 -13.98
C TRP A 95 17.03 15.08 -14.14
N ILE A 96 16.38 16.01 -14.84
CA ILE A 96 16.88 17.38 -15.06
C ILE A 96 16.93 18.15 -13.73
N ALA A 97 15.89 18.05 -12.91
CA ALA A 97 15.85 18.70 -11.60
C ALA A 97 16.90 18.11 -10.66
N ILE A 98 17.13 16.79 -10.73
CA ILE A 98 18.16 16.11 -9.95
C ILE A 98 19.56 16.56 -10.40
N ALA A 99 19.80 16.71 -11.71
CA ALA A 99 21.05 17.23 -12.24
C ALA A 99 21.29 18.70 -11.83
N ALA A 100 20.24 19.52 -11.84
CA ALA A 100 20.33 20.90 -11.36
C ALA A 100 20.67 20.96 -9.86
N LEU A 101 20.09 20.07 -9.05
CA LEU A 101 20.36 19.98 -7.62
C LEU A 101 21.82 19.59 -7.34
N THR A 102 22.37 18.61 -8.07
CA THR A 102 23.79 18.22 -7.91
C THR A 102 24.75 19.33 -8.33
N ILE A 103 24.46 20.04 -9.43
CA ILE A 103 25.27 21.21 -9.84
C ILE A 103 25.22 22.30 -8.78
N SER A 104 24.04 22.58 -8.21
CA SER A 104 23.88 23.56 -7.14
C SER A 104 24.68 23.19 -5.88
N VAL A 105 24.64 21.92 -5.46
CA VAL A 105 25.41 21.43 -4.30
C VAL A 105 26.91 21.49 -4.57
N ALA A 106 27.35 21.10 -5.78
CA ALA A 106 28.75 21.18 -6.17
C ALA A 106 29.26 22.64 -6.19
N SER A 107 28.44 23.58 -6.66
CA SER A 107 28.76 25.01 -6.66
C SER A 107 28.95 25.54 -5.24
N ILE A 108 28.10 25.13 -4.29
CA ILE A 108 28.23 25.54 -2.88
C ILE A 108 29.48 24.91 -2.26
N ALA A 109 29.76 23.64 -2.55
CA ALA A 109 30.95 22.95 -2.04
C ALA A 109 32.27 23.53 -2.55
N MET A 110 32.30 24.13 -3.74
CA MET A 110 33.48 24.86 -4.25
C MET A 110 33.62 26.27 -3.66
N GLN A 111 32.54 26.83 -3.11
CA GLN A 111 32.54 28.17 -2.48
C GLN A 111 32.90 28.13 -0.98
N LEU A 112 32.85 26.96 -0.34
CA LEU A 112 33.36 26.71 1.01
C LEU A 112 34.85 26.35 0.98
#